data_AF-A0A2T4Z7J2-F1
#
_entry.id   AF-A0A2T4Z7J2-F1
#
_cell.length_a   1.000
_cell.length_b   1.000
_cell.length_c   1.000
_cell.angle_alpha   90.00
_cell.angle_beta   90.00
_cell.angle_gamma   90.00
#
_symmetry.space_group_name_H-M   'P 1'
#
loop_
_entity.id
_entity.type
_entity.pdbx_description
1 polymer ?
#
loop_
_entity_poly.entity_id
_entity_poly.type
_entity_poly.pdbx_seq_one_letter_code
_entity_poly.pdbx_strand_id
1 'polypeptide(L)'
;MKENHFQVYKNTGQISFNTGIGTQNVTQHVHKGKQDDWDRLYQCLIELKKPIAESHELPKEEKEELLEFLNTMEEPIRKKEAKPGLLRKINKELKEAQGFLAAGSLLREWIEPVRDIISKLLE
;
A
#
# COMPACT_ATOMS: atom_id res chain seq x y z
N MET A 1 -3.95 29.31 -30.00
CA MET A 1 -4.33 28.95 -28.62
C MET A 1 -3.21 28.08 -28.09
N LYS A 2 -2.51 28.47 -27.01
CA LYS A 2 -1.34 27.73 -26.51
C LYS A 2 -1.82 26.60 -25.60
N GLU A 3 -1.45 25.37 -25.93
CA GLU A 3 -1.75 24.19 -25.12
C GLU A 3 -1.02 24.29 -23.78
N ASN A 4 -1.77 24.19 -22.68
CA ASN A 4 -1.20 24.06 -21.36
C ASN A 4 -0.68 22.63 -21.23
N HIS A 5 0.65 22.46 -21.20
CA HIS A 5 1.27 21.17 -20.97
C HIS A 5 1.22 20.84 -19.48
N PHE A 6 0.49 19.78 -19.13
CA PHE A 6 0.39 19.24 -17.79
C PHE A 6 1.42 18.12 -17.61
N GLN A 7 2.45 18.34 -16.80
CA GLN A 7 3.38 17.29 -16.39
C GLN A 7 3.31 17.10 -14.88
N VAL A 8 2.66 16.02 -14.45
CA VAL A 8 2.69 15.57 -13.05
C VAL A 8 3.84 14.59 -12.90
N TYR A 9 4.91 15.04 -12.24
CA TYR A 9 5.95 14.15 -11.77
C TYR A 9 5.41 13.39 -10.55
N LYS A 10 5.12 12.10 -10.72
CA LYS A 10 4.65 11.19 -9.66
C LYS A 10 5.75 10.78 -8.67
N ASN A 11 6.61 11.72 -8.25
CA ASN A 11 7.52 11.45 -7.15
C ASN A 11 7.54 12.62 -6.16
N THR A 12 7.25 12.29 -4.90
CA THR A 12 7.47 13.12 -3.71
C THR A 12 6.83 14.52 -3.65
N GLY A 13 5.52 14.61 -3.88
CA GLY A 13 4.68 15.63 -3.22
C GLY A 13 4.87 17.10 -3.64
N GLN A 14 5.58 17.38 -4.74
CA GLN A 14 5.62 18.71 -5.34
C GLN A 14 4.80 18.75 -6.64
N ILE A 15 3.93 19.74 -6.75
CA ILE A 15 3.27 20.10 -8.00
C ILE A 15 3.84 21.45 -8.42
N SER A 16 4.44 21.50 -9.61
CA SER A 16 4.93 22.75 -10.20
C SER A 16 3.95 23.21 -11.28
N PHE A 17 3.44 24.43 -11.16
CA PHE A 17 2.59 25.05 -12.17
C PHE A 17 3.42 26.06 -12.96
N ASN A 18 3.39 25.97 -14.29
CA ASN A 18 4.00 26.97 -15.16
C ASN A 18 2.91 27.61 -16.01
N THR A 19 2.27 28.65 -15.48
CA THR A 19 1.36 29.51 -16.24
C THR A 19 2.21 30.60 -16.85
N GLY A 20 2.35 30.61 -18.19
CA GLY A 20 3.34 31.39 -18.95
C GLY A 20 3.24 32.93 -18.91
N ILE A 21 2.92 33.53 -17.76
CA ILE A 21 2.97 34.96 -17.48
C ILE A 21 3.59 35.14 -16.10
N GLY A 22 4.90 35.42 -16.08
CA GLY A 22 5.67 35.68 -14.85
C GLY A 22 6.03 34.42 -14.07
N THR A 23 7.32 34.21 -13.84
CA THR A 23 7.87 33.08 -13.09
C THR A 23 7.48 33.19 -11.61
N GLN A 24 6.23 32.88 -11.27
CA GLN A 24 5.79 32.68 -9.90
C GLN A 24 5.93 31.19 -9.59
N ASN A 25 7.07 30.81 -9.03
CA ASN A 25 7.25 29.50 -8.43
C ASN A 25 6.39 29.44 -7.17
N VAL A 26 5.14 28.98 -7.29
CA VAL A 26 4.31 28.66 -6.12
C VAL A 26 4.74 27.29 -5.63
N THR A 27 5.73 27.25 -4.73
CA THR A 27 6.08 26.03 -4.00
C THR A 27 5.02 25.82 -2.91
N GLN A 28 3.91 25.19 -3.28
CA GLN A 28 2.96 24.71 -2.28
C GLN A 28 3.56 23.45 -1.67
N HIS A 29 4.12 23.60 -0.47
CA HIS A 29 4.38 22.44 0.39
C HIS A 29 3.02 21.83 0.73
N VAL A 30 2.61 20.84 -0.06
CA VAL A 30 1.54 19.95 0.38
C VAL A 30 2.15 19.22 1.56
N HIS A 31 1.86 19.69 2.77
CA HIS A 31 1.92 18.82 3.93
C HIS A 31 0.97 17.67 3.59
N LYS A 32 1.47 16.61 2.95
CA LYS A 32 0.95 15.27 3.14
C LYS A 32 1.10 15.07 4.64
N GLY A 33 0.04 15.42 5.40
CA GLY A 33 -0.03 15.10 6.81
C GLY A 33 0.41 13.66 6.97
N LYS A 34 1.25 13.39 7.98
CA LYS A 34 1.76 12.04 8.27
C LYS A 34 0.60 11.06 8.07
N GLN A 35 0.65 10.26 7.00
CA GLN A 35 -0.40 9.31 6.71
C GLN A 35 -0.39 8.34 7.90
N ASP A 36 -1.50 8.28 8.62
CA ASP A 36 -1.65 7.46 9.80
C ASP A 36 -1.31 6.00 9.45
N ASP A 37 -0.62 5.29 10.33
CA ASP A 37 -0.13 3.93 10.02
C ASP A 37 -1.29 2.97 9.69
N TRP A 38 -2.49 3.23 10.21
CA TRP A 38 -3.71 2.52 9.80
C TRP A 38 -4.14 2.82 8.35
N ASP A 39 -4.10 4.09 7.94
CA ASP A 39 -4.42 4.49 6.57
C ASP A 39 -3.37 3.95 5.59
N ARG A 40 -2.09 3.84 6.02
CA ARG A 40 -1.04 3.19 5.23
C ARG A 40 -1.27 1.69 5.14
N LEU A 41 -1.58 1.03 6.26
CA LEU A 41 -1.89 -0.40 6.29
C LEU A 41 -3.06 -0.74 5.36
N TYR A 42 -4.15 0.04 5.45
CA TYR A 42 -5.32 -0.15 4.59
C TYR A 42 -4.94 -0.05 3.10
N GLN A 43 -4.24 1.01 2.71
CA GLN A 43 -3.82 1.19 1.31
C GLN A 43 -2.92 0.05 0.84
N CYS A 44 -1.89 -0.32 1.62
CA CYS A 44 -1.00 -1.41 1.24
C CYS A 44 -1.74 -2.76 1.14
N LEU A 45 -2.74 -3.01 1.98
CA LEU A 45 -3.57 -4.23 1.87
C LEU A 45 -4.43 -4.25 0.61
N ILE A 46 -5.01 -3.12 0.23
CA ILE A 46 -5.76 -3.00 -1.03
C ILE A 46 -4.83 -3.23 -2.22
N GLU A 47 -3.66 -2.58 -2.22
CA GLU A 47 -2.69 -2.70 -3.30
C GLU A 47 -2.10 -4.11 -3.39
N LEU A 48 -1.96 -4.83 -2.27
CA LEU A 48 -1.44 -6.19 -2.20
C LEU A 48 -2.41 -7.24 -2.78
N LYS A 49 -3.72 -7.02 -2.74
CA LYS A 49 -4.72 -7.98 -3.28
C LYS A 49 -4.52 -8.27 -4.76
N LYS A 50 -4.20 -7.24 -5.55
CA LYS A 50 -4.01 -7.37 -7.00
C LYS A 50 -2.82 -8.30 -7.35
N PRO A 51 -1.59 -8.06 -6.89
CA PRO A 51 -0.46 -8.94 -7.17
C PRO A 51 -0.65 -10.33 -6.56
N ILE A 52 -1.36 -10.49 -5.43
CA ILE A 52 -1.74 -11.82 -4.94
C ILE A 52 -2.62 -12.52 -5.98
N ALA A 53 -3.70 -11.88 -6.44
CA ALA A 53 -4.65 -12.44 -7.40
C ALA A 53 -3.99 -12.83 -8.74
N GLU A 54 -3.09 -11.98 -9.23
CA GLU A 54 -2.34 -12.15 -10.48
C GLU A 54 -1.13 -13.08 -10.35
N SER A 55 -0.69 -13.39 -9.12
CA SER A 55 0.48 -14.25 -8.91
C SER A 55 0.18 -15.72 -9.25
N HIS A 56 1.17 -16.34 -9.88
CA HIS A 56 1.27 -17.77 -10.13
C HIS A 56 2.24 -18.45 -9.14
N GLU A 57 2.83 -17.69 -8.22
CA GLU A 57 3.81 -18.17 -7.24
C GLU A 57 3.14 -18.80 -6.01
N LEU A 58 1.88 -18.46 -5.77
CA LEU A 58 1.06 -19.07 -4.72
C LEU A 58 0.21 -20.21 -5.30
N PRO A 59 0.07 -21.34 -4.57
CA PRO A 59 -0.94 -22.33 -4.87
C PRO A 59 -2.33 -21.68 -4.96
N LYS A 60 -3.20 -22.20 -5.84
CA LYS A 60 -4.53 -21.61 -6.07
C LYS A 60 -5.35 -21.53 -4.76
N GLU A 61 -5.34 -22.61 -3.97
CA GLU A 61 -6.07 -22.68 -2.70
C GLU A 61 -5.55 -21.65 -1.69
N GLU A 62 -4.23 -21.60 -1.47
CA GLU A 62 -3.61 -20.59 -0.58
C GLU A 62 -3.89 -19.15 -1.03
N LYS A 63 -3.90 -18.92 -2.35
CA LYS A 63 -4.23 -17.62 -2.92
C LYS A 63 -5.68 -17.23 -2.63
N GLU A 64 -6.63 -18.13 -2.85
CA GLU A 64 -8.05 -17.89 -2.62
C GLU A 64 -8.32 -17.66 -1.12
N GLU A 65 -7.72 -18.48 -0.25
CA GLU A 65 -7.84 -18.34 1.21
C GLU A 65 -7.24 -17.01 1.70
N LEU A 66 -6.03 -16.65 1.24
CA LEU A 66 -5.39 -15.38 1.60
C LEU A 66 -6.22 -14.18 1.14
N LEU A 67 -6.78 -14.21 -0.08
CA LEU A 67 -7.62 -13.12 -0.59
C LEU A 67 -8.93 -12.99 0.20
N GLU A 68 -9.61 -14.10 0.51
CA GLU A 68 -10.82 -14.09 1.33
C GLU A 68 -10.54 -13.55 2.73
N PHE A 69 -9.43 -13.99 3.33
CA PHE A 69 -8.97 -13.51 4.61
C PHE A 69 -8.69 -11.99 4.59
N LEU A 70 -7.94 -11.50 3.61
CA LEU A 70 -7.65 -10.07 3.45
C LEU A 70 -8.90 -9.22 3.17
N ASN A 71 -9.91 -9.79 2.50
CA ASN A 71 -11.21 -9.13 2.33
C ASN A 71 -11.97 -9.01 3.66
N THR A 72 -11.97 -10.06 4.47
CA THR A 72 -12.61 -10.05 5.80
C THR A 72 -11.96 -9.04 6.75
N MET A 73 -10.63 -8.89 6.65
CA MET A 73 -9.87 -7.97 7.51
C MET A 73 -9.86 -6.52 7.02
N GLU A 74 -10.36 -6.25 5.81
CA GLU A 74 -10.35 -4.92 5.22
C GLU A 74 -11.17 -3.92 6.06
N GLU A 75 -12.40 -4.29 6.43
CA GLU A 75 -13.31 -3.41 7.17
C GLU A 75 -12.77 -3.02 8.56
N PRO A 76 -12.32 -3.94 9.43
CA PRO A 76 -11.77 -3.58 10.73
C PRO A 76 -10.50 -2.72 10.63
N ILE A 77 -9.67 -2.90 9.60
CA ILE A 77 -8.50 -2.06 9.37
C ILE A 77 -8.89 -0.67 8.91
N ARG A 78 -9.85 -0.57 7.97
CA ARG A 78 -10.39 0.71 7.51
C ARG A 78 -10.99 1.53 8.65
N LYS A 79 -11.69 0.87 9.58
CA LYS A 79 -12.28 1.50 10.78
C LYS A 79 -11.24 1.77 11.88
N LYS A 80 -10.00 1.30 11.74
CA LYS A 80 -8.93 1.39 12.75
C LYS A 80 -9.29 0.67 14.06
N GLU A 81 -10.11 -0.37 13.96
CA GLU A 81 -10.64 -1.16 15.09
C GLU A 81 -10.04 -2.57 15.13
N ALA A 82 -9.07 -2.88 14.27
CA ALA A 82 -8.42 -4.19 14.27
C ALA A 82 -7.68 -4.40 15.59
N LYS A 83 -8.08 -5.42 16.33
CA LYS A 83 -7.41 -5.81 17.57
C LYS A 83 -5.99 -6.31 17.27
N PRO A 84 -5.04 -6.21 18.23
CA PRO A 84 -3.69 -6.77 18.07
C PRO A 84 -3.68 -8.25 17.66
N GLY A 85 -4.65 -9.05 18.13
CA GLY A 85 -4.80 -10.44 17.70
C GLY A 85 -5.08 -10.59 16.20
N LEU A 86 -5.83 -9.65 15.62
CA LEU A 86 -6.13 -9.62 14.19
C LEU A 86 -4.89 -9.26 13.37
N LEU A 87 -4.17 -8.21 13.80
CA LEU A 87 -2.91 -7.78 13.20
C LEU A 87 -1.86 -8.89 13.22
N ARG A 88 -1.74 -9.61 14.35
CA ARG A 88 -0.88 -10.81 14.45
C ARG A 88 -1.29 -11.90 13.49
N LYS A 89 -2.59 -12.14 13.32
CA LYS A 89 -3.10 -13.12 12.36
C LYS A 89 -2.71 -12.72 10.94
N ILE A 90 -2.95 -11.46 10.53
CA ILE A 90 -2.53 -10.96 9.21
C ILE A 90 -1.03 -11.12 8.98
N ASN A 91 -0.21 -10.75 9.96
CA ASN A 91 1.25 -10.91 9.84
C ASN A 91 1.66 -12.39 9.71
N LYS A 92 0.94 -13.32 10.35
CA LYS A 92 1.17 -14.76 10.26
C LYS A 92 0.84 -15.28 8.85
N GLU A 93 -0.37 -15.01 8.35
CA GLU A 93 -0.80 -15.44 7.01
C GLU A 93 0.13 -14.90 5.92
N LEU A 94 0.52 -13.62 6.03
CA LEU A 94 1.46 -13.00 5.08
C LEU A 94 2.86 -13.62 5.15
N LYS A 95 3.31 -14.06 6.33
CA LYS A 95 4.58 -14.75 6.51
C LYS A 95 4.54 -16.16 5.92
N GLU A 96 3.42 -16.87 6.09
CA GLU A 96 3.19 -18.19 5.47
C GLU A 96 3.18 -18.06 3.94
N ALA A 97 2.45 -17.08 3.40
CA ALA A 97 2.47 -16.76 1.97
C ALA A 97 3.90 -16.47 1.46
N GLN A 98 4.69 -15.67 2.19
CA GLN A 98 6.10 -15.41 1.86
C GLN A 98 6.99 -16.67 1.87
N GLY A 99 6.60 -17.74 2.56
CA GLY A 99 7.29 -19.02 2.57
C GLY A 99 7.22 -19.76 1.23
N PHE A 100 6.17 -19.53 0.45
CA PHE A 100 6.02 -20.09 -0.89
C PHE A 100 6.76 -19.30 -1.97
N LEU A 101 7.08 -18.02 -1.69
CA LEU A 101 7.67 -17.12 -2.68
C LEU A 101 9.18 -17.32 -2.81
N ALA A 102 9.66 -17.30 -4.06
CA ALA A 102 11.09 -17.31 -4.33
C ALA A 102 11.77 -16.05 -3.76
N ALA A 103 13.05 -16.18 -3.40
CA ALA A 103 13.86 -15.03 -3.03
C ALA A 103 13.97 -14.08 -4.23
N GLY A 104 13.48 -12.84 -4.08
CA GLY A 104 13.41 -11.86 -5.17
C GLY A 104 12.08 -11.84 -5.94
N SER A 105 11.07 -12.57 -5.48
CA SER A 105 9.69 -12.43 -5.99
C SER A 105 9.19 -10.99 -5.79
N LEU A 106 8.58 -10.43 -6.84
CA LEU A 106 7.89 -9.15 -6.77
C LEU A 106 6.83 -9.16 -5.66
N LEU A 107 6.10 -10.26 -5.50
CA LEU A 107 5.07 -10.39 -4.46
C LEU A 107 5.65 -10.28 -3.05
N ARG A 108 6.90 -10.72 -2.83
CA ARG A 108 7.59 -10.52 -1.55
C ARG A 108 7.80 -9.03 -1.25
N GLU A 109 8.19 -8.24 -2.25
CA GLU A 109 8.39 -6.79 -2.12
C GLU A 109 7.08 -6.05 -1.77
N TRP A 110 5.92 -6.61 -2.17
CA TRP A 110 4.61 -6.08 -1.78
C TRP A 110 4.21 -6.46 -0.35
N ILE A 111 4.60 -7.65 0.12
CA ILE A 111 4.24 -8.14 1.46
C ILE A 111 5.08 -7.47 2.57
N GLU A 112 6.38 -7.22 2.32
CA GLU A 112 7.28 -6.66 3.35
C GLU A 112 6.81 -5.32 3.95
N PRO A 113 6.39 -4.31 3.17
CA PRO A 113 5.87 -3.05 3.70
C PRO A 113 4.63 -3.25 4.60
N VAL A 114 3.75 -4.18 4.25
CA VAL A 114 2.55 -4.48 5.06
C VAL A 114 2.96 -5.04 6.42
N ARG A 115 3.92 -5.97 6.44
CA ARG A 115 4.42 -6.58 7.69
C ARG A 115 5.18 -5.58 8.57
N ASP A 116 5.91 -4.64 7.97
CA ASP A 116 6.58 -3.55 8.69
C ASP A 116 5.57 -2.62 9.39
N ILE A 117 4.51 -2.21 8.68
CA ILE A 117 3.44 -1.37 9.25
C ILE A 117 2.71 -2.12 10.38
N ILE A 118 2.41 -3.41 10.18
CA ILE A 118 1.77 -4.22 11.23
C ILE A 118 2.67 -4.34 12.46
N SER A 119 3.98 -4.52 12.28
CA SER A 119 4.93 -4.58 13.39
C SER A 119 4.89 -3.28 14.21
N LYS A 120 4.92 -2.12 13.55
CA LYS A 120 4.81 -0.81 14.20
C LYS A 120 3.51 -0.60 14.96
N LEU A 121 2.39 -1.14 14.46
CA LEU A 121 1.09 -1.07 15.13
C LEU A 121 0.95 -2.07 16.31
N LEU A 122 1.87 -3.01 16.44
CA LEU A 122 1.90 -4.02 17.50
C LEU A 122 2.92 -3.73 18.60
N GLU A 123 3.84 -2.80 18.38
CA GLU A 123 4.78 -2.25 19.38
C GLU A 123 4.07 -1.30 20.36
#